data_AF-A0A7J6WLX8-F1
#
_entry.id   AF-A0A7J6WLX8-F1
#
_cell.length_a   1.000
_cell.length_b   1.000
_cell.length_c   1.000
_cell.angle_alpha   90.00
_cell.angle_beta   90.00
_cell.angle_gamma   90.00
#
_symmetry.space_group_name_H-M   'P 1'
#
loop_
_entity.id
_entity.type
_entity.pdbx_description
1 polymer ?
#
loop_
_entity_poly.entity_id
_entity_poly.type
_entity_poly.pdbx_seq_one_letter_code
_entity_poly.pdbx_strand_id
1 'polypeptide(L)'
;MARVWRYLPYAAAWVTWKHRNNKVFNNVVPEVRKMKLEIKALSWYWCGIWGGRNGYRFRDLVVNWEGVLAGTVTAGVAATGIG
;
A
#
# COMPACT_ATOMS: atom_id res chain seq x y z
N MET A 1 -8.69 12.61 2.28
CA MET A 1 -8.21 11.38 2.96
C MET A 1 -8.11 10.23 1.96
N ALA A 2 -6.96 9.57 1.83
CA ALA A 2 -6.81 8.44 0.91
C ALA A 2 -7.66 7.25 1.37
N ARG A 3 -8.38 6.59 0.45
CA ARG A 3 -9.28 5.45 0.78
C ARG A 3 -8.55 4.11 0.81
N VAL A 4 -7.23 4.12 1.03
CA VAL A 4 -6.35 2.93 0.97
C VAL A 4 -6.77 1.86 1.98
N TRP A 5 -7.29 2.28 3.14
CA TRP A 5 -7.75 1.39 4.21
C TRP A 5 -8.80 0.37 3.74
N ARG A 6 -9.62 0.70 2.73
CA ARG A 6 -10.62 -0.21 2.17
C ARG A 6 -9.99 -1.43 1.50
N TYR A 7 -8.77 -1.30 0.99
CA TYR A 7 -8.08 -2.35 0.23
C TYR A 7 -7.13 -3.18 1.08
N LEU A 8 -6.89 -2.78 2.33
CA LEU A 8 -6.00 -3.48 3.25
C LEU A 8 -6.35 -4.96 3.50
N PRO A 9 -7.60 -5.31 3.88
CA PRO A 9 -7.91 -6.70 4.19
C PRO A 9 -7.74 -7.61 2.98
N TYR A 10 -8.15 -7.13 1.80
CA TYR A 10 -7.98 -7.85 0.54
C TYR A 10 -6.50 -8.02 0.18
N ALA A 11 -5.68 -6.98 0.37
CA ALA A 11 -4.26 -7.04 0.05
C ALA A 11 -3.50 -7.96 1.01
N ALA A 12 -3.84 -7.91 2.30
CA ALA A 12 -3.30 -8.82 3.32
C ALA A 12 -3.65 -10.28 3.00
N ALA A 13 -4.90 -10.56 2.66
CA ALA A 13 -5.34 -11.91 2.28
C ALA A 13 -4.59 -12.42 1.04
N TRP A 14 -4.47 -11.60 -0.01
CA TRP A 14 -3.74 -11.95 -1.23
C TRP A 14 -2.27 -12.24 -0.98
N VAL A 15 -1.57 -11.34 -0.27
CA VAL A 15 -0.14 -11.49 0.01
C VAL A 15 0.10 -12.73 0.88
N THR A 16 -0.72 -12.94 1.91
CA THR A 16 -0.62 -14.13 2.78
C THR A 16 -0.82 -15.42 1.98
N TRP A 17 -1.86 -15.46 1.14
CA TRP A 17 -2.12 -16.61 0.26
C TRP A 17 -0.95 -16.89 -0.68
N LYS A 18 -0.41 -15.85 -1.35
CA LYS A 18 0.71 -15.97 -2.27
C LYS A 18 1.96 -16.55 -1.58
N HIS A 19 2.32 -16.02 -0.41
CA HIS A 19 3.50 -16.52 0.32
C HIS A 19 3.28 -17.92 0.91
N ARG A 20 2.06 -18.25 1.35
CA ARG A 20 1.72 -19.62 1.76
C ARG A 20 1.96 -20.60 0.61
N ASN A 21 1.48 -20.29 -0.59
CA ASN A 21 1.71 -21.12 -1.76
C ASN A 21 3.20 -21.19 -2.12
N ASN A 22 3.92 -20.07 -2.06
CA ASN A 22 5.35 -20.03 -2.36
C ASN A 22 6.17 -20.88 -1.37
N LYS A 23 5.77 -20.91 -0.09
CA LYS A 23 6.36 -21.81 0.90
C LYS A 23 6.06 -23.28 0.58
N VAL A 24 4.83 -23.62 0.20
CA VAL A 24 4.42 -24.99 -0.09
C VAL A 24 5.09 -25.54 -1.34
N PHE A 25 5.12 -24.77 -2.43
CA PHE A 25 5.58 -25.25 -3.74
C PHE A 25 7.08 -25.00 -3.98
N ASN A 26 7.65 -23.95 -3.39
CA ASN A 26 9.04 -23.53 -3.66
C ASN A 26 9.92 -23.51 -2.39
N ASN A 27 9.38 -23.90 -1.22
CA ASN A 27 10.06 -23.88 0.07
C ASN A 27 10.68 -22.52 0.45
N VAL A 28 10.12 -21.43 -0.08
CA VAL A 28 10.60 -20.07 0.20
C VAL A 28 9.94 -19.55 1.47
N VAL A 29 10.76 -19.21 2.47
CA VAL A 29 10.28 -18.61 3.72
C VAL A 29 10.09 -17.11 3.52
N PRO A 30 8.89 -16.57 3.79
CA PRO A 30 8.64 -15.16 3.61
C PRO A 30 9.27 -14.31 4.72
N GLU A 31 9.97 -13.27 4.32
CA GLU A 31 10.40 -12.22 5.24
C GLU A 31 9.23 -11.31 5.60
N VAL A 32 8.93 -11.18 6.89
CA VAL A 32 7.79 -10.37 7.39
C VAL A 32 7.86 -8.92 6.90
N ARG A 33 9.06 -8.35 6.83
CA ARG A 33 9.26 -6.98 6.33
C ARG A 33 8.85 -6.85 4.86
N LYS A 34 9.22 -7.83 4.04
CA LYS A 34 8.85 -7.89 2.63
C LYS A 34 7.33 -8.04 2.45
N MET A 35 6.70 -8.91 3.25
CA MET A 35 5.23 -9.04 3.26
C MET A 35 4.52 -7.73 3.59
N LYS A 36 4.96 -7.01 4.62
CA LYS A 36 4.40 -5.70 4.99
C LYS A 36 4.51 -4.71 3.83
N LEU A 37 5.65 -4.68 3.15
CA LEU A 37 5.87 -3.77 2.02
C LEU A 37 4.98 -4.12 0.81
N GLU A 38 4.83 -5.42 0.51
CA GLU A 38 3.94 -5.91 -0.54
C GLU A 38 2.47 -5.58 -0.27
N ILE A 39 2.01 -5.72 0.98
CA ILE A 39 0.64 -5.35 1.36
C ILE A 39 0.42 -3.85 1.12
N LYS A 40 1.33 -3.00 1.60
CA LYS A 40 1.25 -1.54 1.38
C LYS A 40 1.22 -1.20 -0.11
N ALA A 41 2.11 -1.81 -0.90
CA ALA A 41 2.19 -1.61 -2.35
C ALA A 41 0.91 -2.04 -3.07
N LEU A 42 0.36 -3.20 -2.73
CA LEU A 42 -0.83 -3.73 -3.37
C LEU A 42 -2.08 -2.92 -2.99
N SER A 43 -2.22 -2.53 -1.72
CA SER A 43 -3.29 -1.62 -1.27
C SER A 43 -3.21 -0.27 -2.00
N TRP A 44 -2.01 0.26 -2.21
CA TRP A 44 -1.80 1.50 -2.99
C TRP A 44 -2.16 1.35 -4.46
N TYR A 45 -1.74 0.23 -5.05
CA TYR A 45 -2.01 -0.09 -6.44
C TYR A 45 -3.52 -0.13 -6.69
N TRP A 46 -4.23 -0.95 -5.91
CA TRP A 46 -5.70 -1.06 -6.01
C TRP A 46 -6.41 0.24 -5.69
N CYS A 47 -5.96 1.01 -4.69
CA CYS A 47 -6.54 2.33 -4.41
C CYS A 47 -6.42 3.29 -5.60
N GLY A 48 -5.35 3.19 -6.40
CA GLY A 48 -5.15 4.00 -7.59
C GLY A 48 -6.07 3.69 -8.76
N ILE A 49 -6.35 2.40 -8.98
CA ILE A 49 -7.26 1.95 -10.06
C ILE A 49 -8.63 2.62 -9.91
N TRP A 50 -9.07 2.84 -8.67
CA TRP A 50 -10.38 3.40 -8.35
C TRP A 50 -10.34 4.89 -7.96
N GLY A 51 -9.26 5.61 -8.31
CA GLY A 51 -9.15 7.06 -8.08
C GLY A 51 -9.07 7.50 -6.61
N GLY A 52 -8.75 6.60 -5.67
CA GLY A 52 -8.81 6.86 -4.22
C GLY A 52 -7.56 7.51 -3.60
N ARG A 53 -6.56 7.89 -4.40
CA ARG A 53 -5.23 8.35 -3.93
C ARG A 53 -5.20 9.79 -3.43
N ASN A 54 -6.16 10.64 -3.79
CA ASN A 54 -6.39 11.98 -3.22
C ASN A 54 -5.11 12.84 -3.02
N GLY A 55 -4.19 12.85 -3.99
CA GLY A 55 -2.96 13.65 -3.97
C GLY A 55 -1.79 13.08 -3.16
N TYR A 56 -1.95 11.95 -2.46
CA TYR A 56 -0.87 11.29 -1.75
C TYR A 56 0.08 10.55 -2.72
N ARG A 57 1.35 10.41 -2.35
CA ARG A 57 2.34 9.62 -3.08
C ARG A 57 2.58 8.28 -2.40
N PHE A 58 3.06 7.29 -3.18
CA PHE A 58 3.40 5.98 -2.62
C PHE A 58 4.46 6.08 -1.50
N ARG A 59 5.41 7.01 -1.63
CA ARG A 59 6.43 7.26 -0.60
C ARG A 59 5.81 7.59 0.76
N ASP A 60 4.74 8.39 0.77
CA ASP A 60 4.06 8.82 2.00
C ASP A 60 3.47 7.61 2.73
N LEU A 61 2.99 6.62 1.98
CA LEU A 61 2.46 5.36 2.49
C LEU A 61 3.55 4.45 3.09
N VAL A 62 4.75 4.45 2.51
CA VAL A 62 5.88 3.65 2.99
C VAL A 62 6.45 4.23 4.28
N VAL A 63 6.64 5.55 4.32
CA VAL A 63 7.30 6.28 5.41
C VAL A 63 6.34 6.61 6.56
N ASN A 64 5.11 7.03 6.26
CA ASN A 64 4.13 7.48 7.25
C ASN A 64 2.76 6.83 7.03
N TRP A 65 2.74 5.51 7.21
CA TRP A 65 1.55 4.67 7.04
C TRP A 65 0.37 5.13 7.90
N GLU A 66 0.61 5.34 9.21
CA GLU A 66 -0.46 5.71 10.13
C GLU A 66 -1.04 7.08 9.81
N GLY A 67 -0.19 8.04 9.42
CA GLY A 67 -0.66 9.36 9.03
C GLY A 67 -1.50 9.38 7.76
N VAL A 68 -1.23 8.47 6.81
CA VAL A 68 -2.07 8.29 5.60
C VAL A 68 -3.40 7.60 5.95
N LEU A 69 -3.39 6.63 6.86
CA LEU A 69 -4.61 5.94 7.31
C LEU A 69 -5.50 6.81 8.21
N ALA A 70 -4.92 7.68 9.03
CA ALA A 70 -5.63 8.61 9.90
C ALA A 70 -6.04 9.91 9.17
N GLY A 71 -5.52 10.14 7.96
CA GLY A 71 -5.78 11.37 7.20
C GLY A 71 -5.10 12.60 7.79
N THR A 72 -4.16 12.42 8.71
CA THR A 72 -3.41 13.48 9.40
C THR A 72 -2.22 14.00 8.61
N VAL A 73 -1.78 13.26 7.58
CA VAL A 73 -0.80 13.76 6.61
C VAL A 73 -1.54 14.63 5.60
N THR A 74 -1.11 15.88 5.45
CA THR A 74 -1.53 16.73 4.33
C THR A 74 -0.93 16.16 3.05
N ALA A 75 -1.77 15.90 2.04
CA ALA A 75 -1.28 15.58 0.70
C ALA A 75 -0.28 16.68 0.31
N GLY A 76 0.96 16.29 0.02
CA GLY A 76 2.01 17.25 -0.33
C GLY A 76 1.46 18.16 -1.43
N VAL A 77 1.35 19.45 -1.11
CA VAL A 77 0.94 20.49 -2.05
C VAL A 77 1.69 20.22 -3.33
N ALA A 78 0.97 19.94 -4.41
CA ALA A 78 1.52 19.98 -5.74
C ALA A 78 1.91 21.43 -6.02
N ALA A 79 3.04 21.85 -5.46
CA ALA A 79 3.66 23.10 -5.79
C ALA A 79 4.23 22.95 -7.21
N THR A 80 3.58 23.66 -8.14
CA THR A 80 4.12 24.19 -9.41
C THR A 80 4.49 23.15 -10.48
N GLY A 81 4.17 23.27 -11.77
CA GLY A 81 3.82 24.41 -12.60
C GLY A 81 4.53 24.20 -13.95
N ILE A 82 3.79 24.35 -15.06
CA ILE A 82 4.25 24.57 -16.46
C ILE A 82 5.16 23.50 -17.09
N GLY A 83 4.68 22.94 -18.21
CA GLY A 83 5.39 22.05 -19.12
C GLY A 83 4.41 21.34 -20.04
#